data_AF-A0A5B8W3V0-F1
#
_entry.id   AF-A0A5B8W3V0-F1
#
_cell.length_a   1.000
_cell.length_b   1.000
_cell.length_c   1.000
_cell.angle_alpha   90.00
_cell.angle_beta   90.00
_cell.angle_gamma   90.00
#
_symmetry.space_group_name_H-M   'P 1'
#
loop_
_entity.id
_entity.type
_entity.pdbx_description
1 polymer ?
#
loop_
_entity_poly.entity_id
_entity_poly.type
_entity_poly.pdbx_seq_one_letter_code
_entity_poly.pdbx_strand_id
1 'polypeptide(L)'
;MSDSSFRFKNLFLPYLILNTSFIGLFTFFHWLLCIYLRWFTPTESMIIYGLPLITCQWPVLIFIMPRLRFLKLEPDSGRGNPTGFYFLLAIFGLCVPTIFAQKYLIVRTDRLTELQSVSQVAQKPLTRYYKIKDFYACKKQATVYSTHFISGDHKENFGVEIYFACPAYASPKDTITNNLDLVKTNIVVLKPIAWLGIKYQELVKNQGHESNDAEIDRFTDDVYLRFSTKNLQEFNYLERMDNSGPYQAYLAAINTSRNIQLNKALIFEAYGEGFEPGSRADFYLLFCLISFLIIQGVWLAMVYKAGLAEEYRT
;
A
#
# COMPACT_ATOMS: atom_id res chain seq x y z
N MET A 1 9.87 19.82 -43.56
CA MET A 1 9.69 19.85 -42.09
C MET A 1 11.00 19.34 -41.49
N SER A 2 11.61 20.02 -40.52
CA SER A 2 12.90 19.54 -39.98
C SER A 2 12.74 18.19 -39.26
N ASP A 3 13.78 17.36 -39.29
CA ASP A 3 13.84 16.07 -38.58
C ASP A 3 13.41 16.20 -37.11
N SER A 4 13.82 17.28 -36.45
CA SER A 4 13.44 17.59 -35.07
C SER A 4 11.93 17.78 -34.92
N SER A 5 11.32 18.58 -35.81
CA SER A 5 9.86 18.79 -35.82
C SER A 5 9.09 17.52 -36.14
N PHE A 6 9.63 16.65 -37.00
CA PHE A 6 9.01 15.35 -37.31
C PHE A 6 8.99 14.45 -36.08
N ARG A 7 10.13 14.30 -35.40
CA ARG A 7 10.26 13.48 -34.19
C ARG A 7 9.34 13.94 -33.08
N PHE A 8 9.30 15.25 -32.84
CA PHE A 8 8.42 15.82 -31.82
C PHE A 8 6.95 15.49 -32.09
N LYS A 9 6.47 15.77 -33.31
CA LYS A 9 5.05 15.60 -33.67
C LYS A 9 4.61 14.14 -33.74
N ASN A 10 5.48 13.24 -34.22
CA ASN A 10 5.10 11.86 -34.52
C ASN A 10 5.47 10.84 -33.44
N LEU A 11 6.39 11.17 -32.53
CA LEU A 11 6.87 10.24 -31.49
C LEU A 11 6.67 10.80 -30.07
N PHE A 12 7.13 12.02 -29.80
CA PHE A 12 7.04 12.59 -28.45
C PHE A 12 5.60 13.02 -28.09
N LEU A 13 4.99 13.86 -28.92
CA LEU A 13 3.64 14.40 -28.66
C LEU A 13 2.57 13.31 -28.50
N PRO A 14 2.52 12.24 -29.32
CA PRO A 14 1.57 11.15 -29.12
C PRO A 14 1.77 10.40 -27.81
N TYR A 15 3.03 10.23 -27.38
CA TYR A 15 3.33 9.61 -26.08
C TYR A 15 2.92 10.50 -24.90
N LEU A 16 3.18 11.81 -25.00
CA LEU A 16 2.77 12.78 -23.99
C LEU A 16 1.24 12.82 -23.82
N ILE A 17 0.51 12.87 -24.94
CA ILE A 17 -0.96 12.83 -24.95
C ILE A 17 -1.43 11.51 -24.34
N LEU A 18 -0.88 10.39 -24.80
CA LEU A 18 -1.25 9.07 -24.29
C LEU A 18 -1.07 8.97 -22.78
N ASN A 19 0.10 9.37 -22.27
CA ASN A 19 0.41 9.28 -20.84
C ASN A 19 -0.55 10.16 -20.00
N THR A 20 -0.74 11.42 -20.42
CA THR A 20 -1.64 12.36 -19.74
C THR A 20 -3.09 11.86 -19.75
N SER A 21 -3.59 11.43 -20.91
CA SER A 21 -4.94 10.89 -21.05
C SER A 21 -5.11 9.60 -20.25
N PHE A 22 -4.11 8.72 -20.23
CA PHE A 22 -4.17 7.48 -19.48
C PHE A 22 -4.27 7.73 -17.98
N ILE A 23 -3.40 8.56 -17.40
CA ILE A 23 -3.45 8.91 -15.96
C ILE A 23 -4.80 9.53 -15.62
N GLY A 24 -5.26 10.49 -16.43
CA GLY A 24 -6.53 11.18 -16.22
C GLY A 24 -7.74 10.24 -16.29
N LEU A 25 -7.86 9.47 -17.38
CA LEU A 25 -8.97 8.54 -17.57
C LEU A 25 -8.97 7.42 -16.55
N PHE A 26 -7.80 6.82 -16.25
CA PHE A 26 -7.69 5.76 -15.27
C PHE A 26 -8.15 6.24 -13.89
N THR A 27 -7.65 7.39 -13.45
CA THR A 27 -8.01 7.99 -12.16
C THR A 27 -9.50 8.37 -12.14
N PHE A 28 -10.02 8.91 -13.23
CA PHE A 28 -11.44 9.24 -13.37
C PHE A 28 -12.34 7.99 -13.28
N PHE A 29 -12.01 6.91 -13.99
CA PHE A 29 -12.78 5.67 -13.93
C PHE A 29 -12.69 5.00 -12.57
N HIS A 30 -11.51 4.99 -11.93
CA HIS A 30 -11.38 4.48 -10.57
C HIS A 30 -12.29 5.27 -9.61
N TRP A 31 -12.23 6.60 -9.65
CA TRP A 31 -13.11 7.46 -8.86
C TRP A 31 -14.60 7.20 -9.16
N LEU A 32 -14.99 7.21 -10.43
CA LEU A 32 -16.38 7.07 -10.84
C LEU A 32 -16.95 5.70 -10.47
N LEU A 33 -16.26 4.62 -10.86
CA LEU A 33 -16.79 3.25 -10.75
C LEU A 33 -16.65 2.68 -9.33
N CYS A 34 -15.53 2.94 -8.65
CA CYS A 34 -15.25 2.31 -7.35
C CYS A 34 -15.65 3.20 -6.17
N ILE A 35 -15.41 4.51 -6.25
CA ILE A 35 -15.65 5.42 -5.12
C ILE A 35 -17.07 6.01 -5.18
N TYR A 36 -17.47 6.56 -6.32
CA TYR A 36 -18.76 7.24 -6.48
C TYR A 36 -19.92 6.25 -6.67
N LEU A 37 -19.88 5.42 -7.72
CA LEU A 37 -20.94 4.45 -8.04
C LEU A 37 -20.89 3.19 -7.16
N ARG A 38 -19.73 2.90 -6.55
CA ARG A 38 -19.49 1.69 -5.72
C ARG A 38 -19.88 0.39 -6.43
N TRP A 39 -19.68 0.33 -7.74
CA TRP A 39 -20.03 -0.84 -8.54
C TRP A 39 -19.11 -2.03 -8.21
N PHE A 40 -17.84 -1.75 -7.91
CA PHE A 40 -16.85 -2.74 -7.48
C PHE A 40 -16.10 -2.24 -6.23
N THR A 41 -15.64 -3.17 -5.39
CA THR A 41 -14.80 -2.88 -4.21
C THR A 41 -13.47 -3.64 -4.33
N PRO A 42 -12.59 -3.22 -5.25
CA PRO A 42 -11.34 -3.91 -5.48
C PRO A 42 -10.38 -3.67 -4.31
N THR A 43 -9.45 -4.60 -4.06
CA THR A 43 -8.44 -4.41 -3.01
C THR A 43 -7.51 -3.26 -3.39
N GLU A 44 -7.05 -2.49 -2.41
CA GLU A 44 -6.16 -1.34 -2.64
C GLU A 44 -4.92 -1.75 -3.46
N SER A 45 -4.27 -2.85 -3.10
CA SER A 45 -3.12 -3.37 -3.84
C SER A 45 -3.44 -3.68 -5.31
N MET A 46 -4.65 -4.19 -5.59
CA MET A 46 -5.06 -4.47 -6.95
C MET A 46 -5.27 -3.18 -7.75
N ILE A 47 -5.87 -2.15 -7.16
CA ILE A 47 -6.09 -0.87 -7.85
C ILE A 47 -4.78 -0.09 -8.05
N ILE A 48 -3.94 -0.05 -7.02
CA ILE A 48 -2.70 0.73 -7.05
C ILE A 48 -1.65 0.06 -7.94
N TYR A 49 -1.46 -1.26 -7.82
CA TYR A 49 -0.35 -1.95 -8.49
C TYR A 49 -0.82 -2.89 -9.61
N GLY A 50 -1.83 -3.73 -9.34
CA GLY A 50 -2.24 -4.77 -10.26
C GLY A 50 -2.82 -4.23 -11.57
N LEU A 51 -3.82 -3.34 -11.46
CA LEU A 51 -4.52 -2.79 -12.62
C LEU A 51 -3.62 -1.93 -13.50
N PRO A 52 -2.82 -0.97 -12.98
CA PRO A 52 -1.89 -0.20 -13.82
C PRO A 52 -0.91 -1.11 -14.55
N LEU A 53 -0.34 -2.12 -13.90
CA LEU A 53 0.64 -3.01 -14.53
C LEU A 53 0.08 -3.77 -15.75
N ILE A 54 -1.17 -4.21 -15.68
CA ILE A 54 -1.84 -4.93 -16.76
C ILE A 54 -2.33 -3.94 -17.84
N THR A 55 -2.99 -2.86 -17.41
CA THR A 55 -3.69 -1.95 -18.33
C THR A 55 -2.76 -0.99 -19.06
N CYS A 56 -1.56 -0.68 -18.53
CA CYS A 56 -0.58 0.18 -19.22
C CYS A 56 0.00 -0.45 -20.49
N GLN A 57 -0.03 -1.77 -20.62
CA GLN A 57 0.59 -2.48 -21.76
C GLN A 57 -0.19 -2.23 -23.06
N TRP A 58 -1.52 -2.33 -23.00
CA TRP A 58 -2.38 -2.25 -24.19
C TRP A 58 -2.26 -0.92 -24.95
N PRO A 59 -2.33 0.26 -24.30
CA PRO A 59 -2.20 1.52 -25.00
C PRO A 59 -0.81 1.71 -25.61
N VAL A 60 0.25 1.21 -24.97
CA VAL A 60 1.61 1.27 -25.53
C VAL A 60 1.72 0.40 -26.79
N LEU A 61 1.21 -0.83 -26.75
CA LEU A 61 1.18 -1.74 -27.90
C LEU A 61 0.38 -1.18 -29.08
N ILE A 62 -0.75 -0.52 -28.81
CA ILE A 62 -1.64 -0.02 -29.86
C ILE A 62 -1.15 1.32 -30.43
N PHE A 63 -0.74 2.26 -29.59
CA PHE A 63 -0.48 3.64 -30.02
C PHE A 63 0.99 3.99 -30.21
N ILE A 64 1.89 3.36 -29.45
CA ILE A 64 3.33 3.72 -29.44
C ILE A 64 4.14 2.76 -30.31
N MET A 65 3.93 1.45 -30.18
CA MET A 65 4.70 0.47 -30.95
C MET A 65 4.64 0.69 -32.47
N PRO A 66 3.48 0.98 -33.10
CA PRO A 66 3.44 1.24 -34.54
C PRO A 66 4.20 2.50 -34.95
N ARG A 67 4.44 3.44 -34.01
CA ARG A 67 5.18 4.67 -34.26
C ARG A 67 6.68 4.51 -34.10
N LEU A 68 7.15 3.51 -33.34
CA LEU A 68 8.58 3.24 -33.19
C LEU A 68 9.27 2.86 -34.51
N ARG A 69 8.50 2.40 -35.52
CA ARG A 69 9.02 2.15 -36.88
C ARG A 69 9.66 3.37 -37.56
N PHE A 70 9.35 4.59 -37.08
CA PHE A 70 9.98 5.81 -37.60
C PHE A 70 11.45 5.96 -37.15
N LEU A 71 11.84 5.26 -36.09
CA LEU A 71 13.18 5.27 -35.55
C LEU A 71 13.99 4.11 -36.13
N LYS A 72 15.28 4.35 -36.40
CA LYS A 72 16.24 3.29 -36.73
C LYS A 72 16.64 2.60 -35.42
N LEU A 73 15.91 1.55 -35.07
CA LEU A 73 16.09 0.74 -33.85
C LEU A 73 16.70 -0.62 -34.18
N GLU A 74 17.80 -0.63 -34.93
CA GLU A 74 18.55 -1.85 -35.22
C GLU A 74 19.76 -1.93 -34.28
N PRO A 75 20.09 -3.11 -33.73
CA PRO A 75 21.28 -3.26 -32.90
C PRO A 75 22.55 -3.19 -33.75
N ASP A 76 23.43 -2.23 -33.46
CA ASP A 76 24.71 -2.02 -34.18
C ASP A 76 25.63 -3.25 -34.19
N SER A 77 25.47 -4.18 -33.24
CA SER A 77 26.32 -5.38 -33.08
C SER A 77 25.56 -6.70 -33.17
N GLY A 78 24.29 -6.68 -33.60
CA GLY A 78 23.41 -7.86 -33.59
C GLY A 78 23.03 -8.36 -32.18
N ARG A 79 23.57 -7.75 -31.12
CA ARG A 79 23.19 -7.98 -29.72
C ARG A 79 22.38 -6.79 -29.19
N GLY A 80 21.17 -7.07 -28.70
CA GLY A 80 20.31 -6.09 -28.05
C GLY A 80 18.91 -6.02 -28.67
N ASN A 81 17.95 -5.52 -27.90
CA ASN A 81 16.58 -5.29 -28.35
C ASN A 81 16.16 -3.84 -28.03
N PRO A 82 16.61 -2.85 -28.83
CA PRO A 82 16.29 -1.44 -28.59
C PRO A 82 14.78 -1.20 -28.61
N THR A 83 14.03 -1.80 -29.54
CA THR A 83 12.56 -1.71 -29.56
C THR A 83 11.92 -2.19 -28.26
N GLY A 84 12.39 -3.32 -27.71
CA GLY A 84 11.95 -3.81 -26.41
C GLY A 84 12.27 -2.86 -25.25
N PHE A 85 13.42 -2.16 -25.31
CA PHE A 85 13.76 -1.15 -24.32
C PHE A 85 12.82 0.07 -24.38
N TYR A 86 12.51 0.58 -25.59
CA TYR A 86 11.51 1.65 -25.74
C TYR A 86 10.13 1.21 -25.25
N PHE A 87 9.74 -0.03 -25.51
CA PHE A 87 8.48 -0.60 -25.03
C PHE A 87 8.41 -0.63 -23.50
N LEU A 88 9.44 -1.16 -22.84
CA LEU A 88 9.52 -1.21 -21.37
C LEU A 88 9.48 0.19 -20.77
N LEU A 89 10.26 1.13 -21.30
CA LEU A 89 10.26 2.49 -20.80
C LEU A 89 8.90 3.17 -20.98
N ALA A 90 8.24 2.95 -22.11
CA ALA A 90 6.90 3.49 -22.35
C ALA A 90 5.89 2.96 -21.31
N ILE A 91 5.94 1.65 -20.99
CA ILE A 91 5.10 1.05 -19.94
C ILE A 91 5.41 1.64 -18.58
N PHE A 92 6.68 1.67 -18.16
CA PHE A 92 7.07 2.27 -16.88
C PHE A 92 6.62 3.73 -16.80
N GLY A 93 6.72 4.42 -17.92
CA GLY A 93 6.34 5.81 -18.02
C GLY A 93 4.85 6.10 -17.86
N LEU A 94 3.98 5.14 -18.19
CA LEU A 94 2.55 5.21 -17.84
C LEU A 94 2.32 4.71 -16.41
N CYS A 95 2.97 3.62 -16.01
CA CYS A 95 2.66 2.89 -14.79
C CYS A 95 3.04 3.67 -13.52
N VAL A 96 4.27 4.18 -13.44
CA VAL A 96 4.80 4.85 -12.24
C VAL A 96 3.98 6.09 -11.83
N PRO A 97 3.74 7.09 -12.70
CA PRO A 97 2.91 8.23 -12.32
C PRO A 97 1.45 7.81 -12.03
N THR A 98 0.92 6.80 -12.74
CA THR A 98 -0.43 6.28 -12.46
C THR A 98 -0.54 5.68 -11.05
N ILE A 99 0.46 4.92 -10.59
CA ILE A 99 0.52 4.38 -9.22
C ILE A 99 0.42 5.51 -8.19
N PHE A 100 1.21 6.57 -8.37
CA PHE A 100 1.18 7.73 -7.46
C PHE A 100 -0.15 8.50 -7.54
N ALA A 101 -0.72 8.66 -8.74
CA ALA A 101 -2.04 9.25 -8.90
C ALA A 101 -3.13 8.44 -8.19
N GLN A 102 -3.06 7.10 -8.19
CA GLN A 102 -4.02 6.26 -7.47
C GLN A 102 -3.85 6.38 -5.96
N LYS A 103 -2.61 6.40 -5.45
CA LYS A 103 -2.33 6.66 -4.03
C LYS A 103 -2.86 8.01 -3.59
N TYR A 104 -2.63 9.05 -4.39
CA TYR A 104 -3.18 10.38 -4.16
C TYR A 104 -4.71 10.36 -4.07
N LEU A 105 -5.38 9.75 -5.06
CA LEU A 105 -6.83 9.68 -5.10
C LEU A 105 -7.41 8.99 -3.86
N ILE A 106 -6.84 7.84 -3.48
CA ILE A 106 -7.29 7.07 -2.31
C ILE A 106 -7.16 7.91 -1.04
N VAL A 107 -5.98 8.48 -0.76
CA VAL A 107 -5.78 9.30 0.46
C VAL A 107 -6.71 10.52 0.49
N ARG A 108 -6.98 11.16 -0.66
CA ARG A 108 -7.86 12.34 -0.72
C ARG A 108 -9.34 12.01 -0.64
N THR A 109 -9.74 10.82 -1.08
CA THR A 109 -11.14 10.39 -1.07
C THR A 109 -11.50 9.62 0.19
N ASP A 110 -10.52 9.07 0.90
CA ASP A 110 -10.68 8.48 2.21
C ASP A 110 -11.10 9.55 3.23
N ARG A 111 -12.24 9.31 3.88
CA ARG A 111 -12.80 10.21 4.88
C ARG A 111 -12.54 9.66 6.27
N LEU A 112 -12.12 10.53 7.19
CA LEU A 112 -12.16 10.24 8.61
C LEU A 112 -13.62 10.06 9.03
N THR A 113 -13.97 8.84 9.40
CA THR A 113 -15.33 8.51 9.83
C THR A 113 -15.43 8.64 11.34
N GLU A 114 -16.21 9.60 11.81
CA GLU A 114 -16.47 9.75 13.23
C GLU A 114 -17.57 8.78 13.68
N LEU A 115 -17.26 8.01 14.72
CA LEU A 115 -18.17 7.08 15.37
C LEU A 115 -18.22 7.38 16.86
N GLN A 116 -19.42 7.28 17.44
CA GLN A 116 -19.54 7.39 18.90
C GLN A 116 -19.00 6.13 19.57
N SER A 117 -19.15 4.96 18.96
CA SER A 117 -18.69 3.69 19.52
C SER A 117 -18.21 2.72 18.45
N VAL A 118 -17.24 1.86 18.80
CA VAL A 118 -16.75 0.78 17.93
C VAL A 118 -17.86 -0.17 17.46
N SER A 119 -18.95 -0.31 18.24
CA SER A 119 -20.13 -1.09 17.86
C SER A 119 -20.81 -0.60 16.57
N GLN A 120 -20.62 0.68 16.22
CA GLN A 120 -21.18 1.28 15.00
C GLN A 120 -20.41 0.91 13.73
N VAL A 121 -19.21 0.33 13.84
CA VAL A 121 -18.38 0.01 12.66
C VAL A 121 -19.08 -0.97 11.73
N ALA A 122 -19.85 -1.93 12.27
CA ALA A 122 -20.60 -2.90 11.48
C ALA A 122 -21.85 -2.30 10.79
N GLN A 123 -22.28 -1.11 11.19
CA GLN A 123 -23.54 -0.49 10.75
C GLN A 123 -23.34 0.48 9.57
N LYS A 124 -22.09 0.81 9.23
CA LYS A 124 -21.73 1.71 8.14
C LYS A 124 -20.78 0.99 7.16
N PRO A 125 -20.73 1.41 5.88
CA PRO A 125 -19.70 0.96 4.96
C PRO A 125 -18.31 1.19 5.58
N LEU A 126 -17.44 0.18 5.47
CA LEU A 126 -16.09 0.28 6.02
C LEU A 126 -15.31 1.38 5.29
N THR A 127 -14.62 2.21 6.06
CA THR A 127 -13.73 3.27 5.59
C THR A 127 -12.32 2.99 6.08
N ARG A 128 -11.33 3.76 5.59
CA ARG A 128 -9.94 3.56 6.00
C ARG A 128 -9.63 4.16 7.36
N TYR A 129 -10.13 5.36 7.66
CA TYR A 129 -9.81 6.07 8.88
C TYR A 129 -11.03 6.31 9.76
N TYR A 130 -10.88 6.12 11.06
CA TYR A 130 -11.94 6.30 12.04
C TYR A 130 -11.48 7.17 13.21
N LYS A 131 -12.39 8.00 13.69
CA LYS A 131 -12.28 8.63 15.01
C LYS A 131 -13.39 8.06 15.87
N ILE A 132 -13.02 7.24 16.85
CA ILE A 132 -13.98 6.50 17.69
C ILE A 132 -13.85 7.03 19.11
N LYS A 133 -14.97 7.49 19.68
CA LYS A 133 -15.00 8.01 21.06
C LYS A 133 -15.01 6.88 22.09
N ASP A 134 -15.97 5.96 21.98
CA ASP A 134 -16.10 4.80 22.87
C ASP A 134 -15.41 3.59 22.23
N PHE A 135 -14.13 3.46 22.57
CA PHE A 135 -13.26 2.38 22.14
C PHE A 135 -12.41 1.93 23.33
N TYR A 136 -12.40 0.63 23.59
CA TYR A 136 -11.61 0.04 24.65
C TYR A 136 -10.82 -1.16 24.14
N ALA A 137 -9.51 -0.97 23.93
CA ALA A 137 -8.58 -2.07 23.66
C ALA A 137 -8.16 -2.77 24.96
N CYS A 138 -8.50 -4.05 25.11
CA CYS A 138 -8.21 -4.83 26.31
C CYS A 138 -6.79 -5.41 26.27
N LYS A 139 -5.82 -4.69 26.87
CA LYS A 139 -4.42 -5.13 26.96
C LYS A 139 -4.25 -6.48 27.69
N LYS A 140 -5.08 -6.77 28.70
CA LYS A 140 -5.01 -8.02 29.48
C LYS A 140 -5.29 -9.28 28.65
N GLN A 141 -5.97 -9.13 27.52
CA GLN A 141 -6.31 -10.22 26.59
C GLN A 141 -5.51 -10.09 25.28
N ALA A 142 -4.39 -9.35 25.31
CA ALA A 142 -3.54 -9.19 24.16
C ALA A 142 -2.90 -10.52 23.76
N THR A 143 -2.72 -10.68 22.46
CA THR A 143 -2.13 -11.86 21.84
C THR A 143 -0.92 -11.41 21.04
N VAL A 144 0.06 -12.29 20.87
CA VAL A 144 1.35 -11.92 20.29
C VAL A 144 1.74 -12.90 19.19
N TYR A 145 2.36 -12.37 18.15
CA TYR A 145 3.02 -13.13 17.10
C TYR A 145 4.37 -12.48 16.80
N SER A 146 5.41 -13.31 16.74
CA SER A 146 6.75 -12.87 16.36
C SER A 146 7.11 -13.50 15.01
N THR A 147 7.72 -12.71 14.15
CA THR A 147 8.26 -13.18 12.87
C THR A 147 9.60 -12.53 12.58
N HIS A 148 10.37 -13.17 11.72
CA HIS A 148 11.70 -12.72 11.34
C HIS A 148 11.77 -12.57 9.82
N PHE A 149 12.53 -11.59 9.36
CA PHE A 149 12.80 -11.40 7.94
C PHE A 149 14.27 -11.04 7.73
N ILE A 150 14.77 -11.31 6.53
CA ILE A 150 16.14 -10.95 6.16
C ILE A 150 16.05 -9.79 5.17
N SER A 151 16.87 -8.76 5.36
CA SER A 151 16.94 -7.59 4.47
C SER A 151 18.38 -7.18 4.18
N GLY A 152 18.57 -6.33 3.16
CA GLY A 152 19.87 -5.90 2.66
C GLY A 152 20.38 -6.74 1.48
N ASP A 153 21.17 -6.12 0.61
CA ASP A 153 21.59 -6.67 -0.68
C ASP A 153 22.39 -7.99 -0.57
N HIS A 154 23.11 -8.18 0.54
CA HIS A 154 23.81 -9.45 0.85
C HIS A 154 23.26 -10.17 2.08
N LYS A 155 21.96 -9.99 2.41
CA LYS A 155 21.32 -10.63 3.58
C LYS A 155 21.98 -10.25 4.91
N GLU A 156 22.49 -9.03 4.98
CA GLU A 156 23.31 -8.54 6.08
C GLU A 156 22.49 -8.12 7.30
N ASN A 157 21.18 -7.95 7.16
CA ASN A 157 20.30 -7.55 8.25
C ASN A 157 19.27 -8.64 8.54
N PHE A 158 19.15 -8.97 9.82
CA PHE A 158 18.11 -9.80 10.37
C PHE A 158 17.09 -8.90 11.07
N GLY A 159 15.89 -8.81 10.50
CA GLY A 159 14.79 -8.05 11.07
C GLY A 159 13.91 -8.92 11.94
N VAL A 160 13.52 -8.41 13.11
CA VAL A 160 12.52 -9.03 13.98
C VAL A 160 11.30 -8.12 14.05
N GLU A 161 10.12 -8.71 13.89
CA GLU A 161 8.85 -8.01 14.02
C GLU A 161 7.98 -8.70 15.06
N ILE A 162 7.50 -7.93 16.03
CA ILE A 162 6.60 -8.40 17.07
C ILE A 162 5.27 -7.68 16.92
N TYR A 163 4.21 -8.46 16.75
CA TYR A 163 2.84 -8.01 16.51
C TYR A 163 1.97 -8.35 17.72
N PHE A 164 1.41 -7.33 18.35
CA PHE A 164 0.39 -7.48 19.38
C PHE A 164 -1.00 -7.24 18.77
N ALA A 165 -1.96 -8.08 19.10
CA ALA A 165 -3.37 -7.86 18.80
C ALA A 165 -4.20 -7.84 20.08
N CYS A 166 -4.84 -6.70 20.37
CA CYS A 166 -5.68 -6.52 21.55
C CYS A 166 -7.16 -6.53 21.15
N PRO A 167 -8.01 -7.34 21.77
CA PRO A 167 -9.44 -7.32 21.47
C PRO A 167 -10.05 -5.98 21.89
N ALA A 168 -10.86 -5.39 21.01
CA ALA A 168 -11.50 -4.10 21.21
C ALA A 168 -13.00 -4.23 21.44
N TYR A 169 -13.48 -3.45 22.42
CA TYR A 169 -14.84 -3.41 22.92
C TYR A 169 -15.37 -1.97 22.98
N ALA A 170 -16.66 -1.79 23.16
CA ALA A 170 -17.23 -0.45 23.35
C ALA A 170 -16.88 0.13 24.73
N SER A 171 -16.79 -0.72 25.75
CA SER A 171 -16.54 -0.32 27.14
C SER A 171 -15.68 -1.34 27.88
N PRO A 172 -14.93 -0.94 28.93
CA PRO A 172 -14.27 -1.88 29.83
C PRO A 172 -15.22 -2.90 30.46
N LYS A 173 -16.49 -2.54 30.69
CA LYS A 173 -17.49 -3.45 31.29
C LYS A 173 -17.74 -4.69 30.41
N ASP A 174 -17.61 -4.53 29.10
CA ASP A 174 -17.82 -5.60 28.12
C ASP A 174 -16.70 -6.65 28.14
N THR A 175 -15.62 -6.41 28.91
CA THR A 175 -14.55 -7.39 29.10
C THR A 175 -14.77 -8.36 30.25
N ILE A 176 -15.71 -8.07 31.16
CA ILE A 176 -15.89 -8.79 32.44
C ILE A 176 -16.82 -10.00 32.32
N THR A 177 -17.60 -10.15 31.24
CA THR A 177 -18.45 -11.33 31.01
C THR A 177 -17.68 -12.64 30.83
N ASN A 178 -16.35 -12.62 30.93
CA ASN A 178 -15.47 -13.77 30.78
C ASN A 178 -14.82 -14.28 32.09
N ASN A 179 -15.11 -13.77 33.31
CA ASN A 179 -14.32 -14.23 34.46
C ASN A 179 -14.99 -14.58 35.79
N LEU A 180 -16.30 -14.48 36.02
CA LEU A 180 -16.92 -15.02 37.25
C LEU A 180 -18.39 -15.42 36.98
N ASP A 181 -18.60 -16.71 36.65
CA ASP A 181 -19.84 -17.54 36.75
C ASP A 181 -19.96 -18.60 35.63
N LEU A 182 -18.85 -19.25 35.28
CA LEU A 182 -18.78 -20.29 34.24
C LEU A 182 -19.39 -21.66 34.63
N VAL A 183 -20.34 -21.73 35.57
CA VAL A 183 -20.94 -23.01 35.97
C VAL A 183 -22.48 -23.04 35.94
N LYS A 184 -23.20 -21.92 35.74
CA LYS A 184 -24.68 -21.98 35.92
C LYS A 184 -25.61 -21.37 34.90
N THR A 185 -25.17 -20.66 33.87
CA THR A 185 -26.11 -20.13 32.89
C THR A 185 -25.53 -20.12 31.48
N ASN A 186 -26.39 -20.32 30.48
CA ASN A 186 -26.08 -20.21 29.05
C ASN A 186 -25.57 -18.79 28.72
N ILE A 187 -24.28 -18.50 28.97
CA ILE A 187 -23.68 -17.18 28.74
C ILE A 187 -23.08 -17.09 27.34
N VAL A 188 -23.48 -16.04 26.64
CA VAL A 188 -22.96 -15.57 25.35
C VAL A 188 -21.53 -15.07 25.54
N VAL A 189 -20.54 -15.77 24.97
CA VAL A 189 -19.16 -15.26 24.88
C VAL A 189 -19.17 -14.01 24.01
N LEU A 190 -18.93 -12.83 24.59
CA LEU A 190 -18.87 -11.58 23.84
C LEU A 190 -17.64 -11.58 22.93
N LYS A 191 -17.90 -11.83 21.64
CA LYS A 191 -16.90 -11.77 20.58
C LYS A 191 -16.39 -10.33 20.45
N PRO A 192 -15.06 -10.10 20.36
CA PRO A 192 -14.53 -8.76 20.14
C PRO A 192 -15.07 -8.19 18.83
N ILE A 193 -15.45 -6.92 18.87
CA ILE A 193 -16.05 -6.20 17.74
C ILE A 193 -14.96 -5.88 16.71
N ALA A 194 -13.78 -5.52 17.21
CA ALA A 194 -12.59 -5.25 16.43
C ALA A 194 -11.35 -5.65 17.23
N TRP A 195 -10.17 -5.44 16.66
CA TRP A 195 -8.88 -5.62 17.29
C TRP A 195 -8.02 -4.38 17.08
N LEU A 196 -7.21 -4.05 18.08
CA LEU A 196 -6.16 -3.05 17.98
C LEU A 196 -4.81 -3.75 17.78
N GLY A 197 -4.22 -3.55 16.61
CA GLY A 197 -2.90 -4.00 16.23
C GLY A 197 -1.81 -3.02 16.66
N ILE A 198 -0.71 -3.53 17.19
CA ILE A 198 0.49 -2.77 17.52
C ILE A 198 1.70 -3.55 17.04
N LYS A 199 2.51 -2.92 16.18
CA LYS A 199 3.73 -3.50 15.61
C LYS A 199 4.97 -2.85 16.23
N TYR A 200 5.96 -3.66 16.56
CA TYR A 200 7.33 -3.25 16.82
C TYR A 200 8.27 -3.94 15.83
N GLN A 201 9.32 -3.25 15.41
CA GLN A 201 10.29 -3.76 14.46
C GLN A 201 11.69 -3.25 14.81
N GLU A 202 12.68 -4.14 14.74
CA GLU A 202 14.09 -3.78 14.86
C GLU A 202 14.91 -4.54 13.81
N LEU A 203 16.00 -3.91 13.35
CA LEU A 203 16.97 -4.50 12.43
C LEU A 203 18.26 -4.77 13.20
N VAL A 204 18.63 -6.04 13.28
CA VAL A 204 19.87 -6.53 13.88
C VAL A 204 20.86 -6.87 12.77
N LYS A 205 22.15 -6.60 12.96
CA LYS A 205 23.18 -7.04 12.01
C LYS A 205 23.30 -8.55 12.02
N ASN A 206 23.31 -9.18 10.86
CA ASN A 206 23.39 -10.62 10.74
C ASN A 206 24.83 -11.12 10.96
N GLN A 207 25.21 -11.37 12.21
CA GLN A 207 26.56 -11.82 12.60
C GLN A 207 26.66 -13.33 12.91
N GLY A 208 25.59 -14.10 12.67
CA GLY A 208 25.47 -15.52 13.00
C GLY A 208 24.47 -15.77 14.14
N HIS A 209 23.99 -17.01 14.26
CA HIS A 209 22.85 -17.37 15.12
C HIS A 209 23.05 -17.00 16.60
N GLU A 210 24.16 -17.42 17.22
CA GLU A 210 24.40 -17.20 18.66
C GLU A 210 24.63 -15.73 19.04
N SER A 211 25.19 -14.91 18.14
CA SER A 211 25.43 -13.48 18.41
C SER A 211 24.17 -12.64 18.35
N ASN A 212 23.14 -13.12 17.64
CA ASN A 212 21.89 -12.40 17.44
C ASN A 212 20.90 -12.68 18.57
N ASP A 213 20.94 -13.86 19.20
CA ASP A 213 19.95 -14.28 20.20
C ASP A 213 19.87 -13.31 21.39
N ALA A 214 21.02 -12.84 21.91
CA ALA A 214 21.04 -11.88 23.02
C ALA A 214 20.47 -10.50 22.64
N GLU A 215 20.64 -10.05 21.40
CA GLU A 215 20.04 -8.79 20.92
C GLU A 215 18.54 -8.94 20.68
N ILE A 216 18.12 -10.09 20.16
CA ILE A 216 16.71 -10.44 19.95
C ILE A 216 15.98 -10.54 21.29
N ASP A 217 16.57 -11.16 22.30
CA ASP A 217 16.00 -11.26 23.65
C ASP A 217 15.86 -9.87 24.27
N ARG A 218 16.89 -9.02 24.17
CA ARG A 218 16.83 -7.63 24.65
C ARG A 218 15.74 -6.83 23.94
N PHE A 219 15.65 -6.93 22.62
CA PHE A 219 14.59 -6.28 21.84
C PHE A 219 13.22 -6.78 22.28
N THR A 220 13.07 -8.08 22.48
CA THR A 220 11.81 -8.71 22.90
C THR A 220 11.39 -8.19 24.28
N ASP A 221 12.29 -8.20 25.26
CA ASP A 221 12.05 -7.69 26.62
C ASP A 221 11.66 -6.20 26.60
N ASP A 222 12.40 -5.39 25.84
CA ASP A 222 12.10 -3.96 25.67
C ASP A 222 10.73 -3.74 25.01
N VAL A 223 10.38 -4.54 23.99
CA VAL A 223 9.08 -4.49 23.33
C VAL A 223 7.95 -4.83 24.30
N TYR A 224 8.09 -5.88 25.12
CA TYR A 224 7.10 -6.21 26.14
C TYR A 224 6.96 -5.08 27.18
N LEU A 225 8.07 -4.46 27.59
CA LEU A 225 8.03 -3.32 28.49
C LEU A 225 7.33 -2.11 27.87
N ARG A 226 7.69 -1.73 26.64
CA ARG A 226 7.04 -0.64 25.89
C ARG A 226 5.55 -0.91 25.69
N PHE A 227 5.18 -2.14 25.34
CA PHE A 227 3.78 -2.53 25.20
C PHE A 227 3.03 -2.46 26.54
N SER A 228 3.64 -2.94 27.64
CA SER A 228 3.02 -2.95 28.97
C SER A 228 2.74 -1.54 29.50
N THR A 229 3.59 -0.57 29.18
CA THR A 229 3.50 0.83 29.62
C THR A 229 2.66 1.71 28.69
N LYS A 230 2.53 1.35 27.39
CA LYS A 230 1.77 2.13 26.40
C LYS A 230 0.29 2.28 26.75
N ASN A 231 -0.25 3.49 26.77
CA ASN A 231 -1.70 3.69 26.90
C ASN A 231 -2.40 3.36 25.58
N LEU A 232 -3.22 2.31 25.55
CA LEU A 232 -3.90 1.86 24.32
C LEU A 232 -5.15 2.66 23.97
N GLN A 233 -5.61 3.51 24.89
CA GLN A 233 -6.80 4.35 24.69
C GLN A 233 -6.45 5.77 24.21
N GLU A 234 -5.16 6.08 24.14
CA GLU A 234 -4.67 7.39 23.73
C GLU A 234 -4.32 7.37 22.24
N PHE A 235 -5.22 7.91 21.43
CA PHE A 235 -5.05 8.05 20.00
C PHE A 235 -5.97 9.16 19.45
N ASN A 236 -5.59 9.74 18.33
CA ASN A 236 -6.42 10.73 17.63
C ASN A 236 -7.31 10.07 16.59
N TYR A 237 -6.81 9.03 15.92
CA TYR A 237 -7.56 8.26 14.94
C TYR A 237 -7.04 6.81 14.84
N LEU A 238 -7.85 5.97 14.21
CA LEU A 238 -7.61 4.57 13.92
C LEU A 238 -7.57 4.36 12.41
N GLU A 239 -6.55 3.67 11.90
CA GLU A 239 -6.50 3.20 10.52
C GLU A 239 -6.93 1.74 10.46
N ARG A 240 -7.92 1.43 9.62
CA ARG A 240 -8.37 0.07 9.35
C ARG A 240 -7.34 -0.62 8.47
N MET A 241 -6.87 -1.77 8.94
CA MET A 241 -5.93 -2.59 8.18
C MET A 241 -6.65 -3.29 7.03
N ASP A 242 -6.15 -3.07 5.81
CA ASP A 242 -6.52 -3.87 4.65
C ASP A 242 -5.65 -5.14 4.56
N ASN A 243 -6.06 -6.08 3.71
CA ASN A 243 -5.42 -7.39 3.53
C ASN A 243 -3.97 -7.25 3.00
N SER A 244 -3.05 -7.03 3.92
CA SER A 244 -1.63 -6.71 3.75
C SER A 244 -0.76 -7.63 4.62
N GLY A 245 0.56 -7.58 4.45
CA GLY A 245 1.49 -8.35 5.29
C GLY A 245 1.25 -8.15 6.80
N PRO A 246 1.21 -6.91 7.31
CA PRO A 246 0.89 -6.63 8.71
C PRO A 246 -0.49 -7.16 9.15
N TYR A 247 -1.52 -7.03 8.32
CA TYR A 247 -2.85 -7.60 8.61
C TYR A 247 -2.80 -9.12 8.80
N GLN A 248 -2.04 -9.83 7.97
CA GLN A 248 -1.87 -11.28 8.08
C GLN A 248 -1.10 -11.65 9.36
N ALA A 249 -0.08 -10.88 9.74
CA ALA A 249 0.65 -11.08 10.98
C ALA A 249 -0.22 -10.85 12.23
N TYR A 250 -1.06 -9.82 12.24
CA TYR A 250 -2.06 -9.63 13.30
C TYR A 250 -3.09 -10.75 13.33
N LEU A 251 -3.56 -11.22 12.18
CA LEU A 251 -4.49 -12.35 12.11
C LEU A 251 -3.85 -13.63 12.66
N ALA A 252 -2.57 -13.86 12.39
CA ALA A 252 -1.78 -14.94 12.99
C ALA A 252 -1.71 -14.78 14.52
N ALA A 253 -1.40 -13.58 15.03
CA ALA A 253 -1.39 -13.30 16.48
C ALA A 253 -2.73 -13.62 17.14
N ILE A 254 -3.85 -13.28 16.49
CA ILE A 254 -5.19 -13.58 17.01
C ILE A 254 -5.43 -15.09 17.07
N ASN A 255 -5.05 -15.81 16.01
CA ASN A 255 -5.28 -17.25 15.88
C ASN A 255 -4.41 -18.08 16.84
N THR A 256 -3.18 -17.64 17.15
CA THR A 256 -2.26 -18.33 18.07
C THR A 256 -2.83 -18.49 19.48
N SER A 257 -3.59 -17.52 19.97
CA SER A 257 -4.08 -17.51 21.36
C SER A 257 -5.41 -18.22 21.59
N ARG A 258 -6.25 -18.40 20.55
CA ARG A 258 -7.65 -18.78 20.72
C ARG A 258 -8.00 -20.20 20.28
N ASN A 259 -7.09 -20.98 19.71
CA ASN A 259 -7.42 -22.24 19.01
C ASN A 259 -8.59 -22.08 18.01
N ILE A 260 -8.78 -20.87 17.49
CA ILE A 260 -9.81 -20.53 16.51
C ILE A 260 -9.07 -20.08 15.25
N GLN A 261 -9.43 -20.64 14.10
CA GLN A 261 -8.97 -20.15 12.81
C GLN A 261 -9.94 -19.08 12.30
N LEU A 262 -9.66 -17.82 12.64
CA LEU A 262 -10.34 -16.70 12.01
C LEU A 262 -9.71 -16.46 10.64
N ASN A 263 -10.53 -16.55 9.59
CA ASN A 263 -10.13 -16.18 8.23
C ASN A 263 -10.21 -14.66 7.99
N LYS A 264 -10.90 -13.93 8.88
CA LYS A 264 -11.07 -12.48 8.78
C LYS A 264 -11.35 -11.86 10.15
N ALA A 265 -10.72 -10.73 10.42
CA ALA A 265 -10.98 -9.91 11.60
C ALA A 265 -10.94 -8.42 11.21
N LEU A 266 -11.69 -7.58 11.91
CA LEU A 266 -11.56 -6.14 11.79
C LEU A 266 -10.40 -5.69 12.68
N ILE A 267 -9.32 -5.20 12.08
CA ILE A 267 -8.09 -4.81 12.78
C ILE A 267 -7.81 -3.34 12.50
N PHE A 268 -7.47 -2.60 13.55
CA PHE A 268 -7.11 -1.19 13.51
C PHE A 268 -5.70 -0.97 14.02
N GLU A 269 -5.01 0.04 13.52
CA GLU A 269 -3.81 0.62 14.15
C GLU A 269 -4.12 2.03 14.67
N ALA A 270 -3.60 2.36 15.85
CA ALA A 270 -3.82 3.65 16.50
C ALA A 270 -2.69 4.65 16.22
N TYR A 271 -3.07 5.87 15.89
CA TYR A 271 -2.16 6.98 15.59
C TYR A 271 -2.43 8.16 16.53
N GLY A 272 -1.39 8.63 17.22
CA GLY A 272 -1.43 9.76 18.15
C GLY A 272 -1.17 11.12 17.50
N GLU A 273 -0.79 11.15 16.23
CA GLU A 273 -0.58 12.38 15.47
C GLU A 273 -1.91 12.95 14.97
N GLY A 274 -1.95 14.24 14.59
CA GLY A 274 -3.13 14.83 13.97
C GLY A 274 -3.49 14.11 12.66
N PHE A 275 -4.77 13.98 12.36
CA PHE A 275 -5.19 13.41 11.08
C PHE A 275 -4.89 14.41 9.95
N GLU A 276 -3.77 14.21 9.25
CA GLU A 276 -3.33 15.04 8.14
C GLU A 276 -3.27 14.24 6.82
N PRO A 277 -4.41 13.90 6.21
CA PRO A 277 -4.42 13.26 4.90
C PRO A 277 -3.80 14.17 3.82
N GLY A 278 -3.77 15.49 4.06
CA GLY A 278 -3.16 16.49 3.20
C GLY A 278 -1.67 16.22 2.96
N SER A 279 -0.85 16.06 4.00
CA SER A 279 0.60 15.90 3.86
C SER A 279 0.99 14.63 3.08
N ARG A 280 0.32 13.51 3.38
CA ARG A 280 0.52 12.24 2.65
C ARG A 280 0.05 12.33 1.20
N ALA A 281 -1.10 12.96 0.96
CA ALA A 281 -1.60 13.15 -0.40
C ALA A 281 -0.69 14.08 -1.22
N ASP A 282 -0.27 15.20 -0.64
CA ASP A 282 0.57 16.19 -1.30
C ASP A 282 1.92 15.57 -1.70
N PHE A 283 2.47 14.69 -0.85
CA PHE A 283 3.61 13.85 -1.20
C PHE A 283 3.32 12.98 -2.43
N TYR A 284 2.23 12.20 -2.46
CA TYR A 284 1.91 11.38 -3.62
C TYR A 284 1.66 12.19 -4.89
N LEU A 285 1.03 13.35 -4.79
CA LEU A 285 0.85 14.25 -5.92
C LEU A 285 2.20 14.75 -6.45
N LEU A 286 3.12 15.15 -5.57
CA LEU A 286 4.46 15.57 -5.93
C LEU A 286 5.21 14.46 -6.66
N PHE A 287 5.20 13.22 -6.15
CA PHE A 287 5.84 12.08 -6.82
C PHE A 287 5.17 11.73 -8.14
N CYS A 288 3.85 11.88 -8.28
CA CYS A 288 3.16 11.76 -9.56
C CYS A 288 3.70 12.77 -10.58
N LEU A 289 3.81 14.04 -10.20
CA LEU A 289 4.31 15.10 -11.09
C LEU A 289 5.79 14.93 -11.43
N ILE A 290 6.65 14.67 -10.45
CA ILE A 290 8.08 14.48 -10.65
C ILE A 290 8.32 13.27 -11.56
N SER A 291 7.70 12.12 -11.27
CA SER A 291 7.88 10.92 -12.08
C SER A 291 7.40 11.14 -13.51
N PHE A 292 6.24 11.78 -13.71
CA PHE A 292 5.76 12.19 -15.03
C PHE A 292 6.80 13.05 -15.78
N LEU A 293 7.32 14.11 -15.17
CA LEU A 293 8.29 15.01 -15.81
C LEU A 293 9.60 14.29 -16.17
N ILE A 294 10.13 13.46 -15.27
CA ILE A 294 11.34 12.67 -15.51
C ILE A 294 11.13 11.75 -16.72
N ILE A 295 10.03 11.01 -16.75
CA ILE A 295 9.71 10.08 -17.83
C ILE A 295 9.58 10.82 -19.17
N GLN A 296 8.90 11.96 -19.21
CA GLN A 296 8.78 12.75 -20.44
C GLN A 296 10.16 13.26 -20.89
N GLY A 297 11.01 13.70 -19.96
CA GLY A 297 12.38 14.11 -20.27
C GLY A 297 13.23 12.97 -20.86
N VAL A 298 13.17 11.78 -20.24
CA VAL A 298 13.90 10.59 -20.73
C VAL A 298 13.37 10.16 -22.10
N TRP A 299 12.04 10.12 -22.29
CA TRP A 299 11.44 9.76 -23.57
C TRP A 299 11.82 10.73 -24.69
N LEU A 300 11.80 12.04 -24.40
CA LEU A 300 12.24 13.08 -25.33
C LEU A 300 13.70 12.86 -25.72
N ALA A 301 14.60 12.69 -24.74
CA ALA A 301 16.01 12.44 -25.00
C ALA A 301 16.23 11.20 -25.87
N MET A 302 15.50 10.12 -25.63
CA MET A 302 15.57 8.89 -26.43
C MET A 302 15.09 9.08 -27.87
N VAL A 303 13.98 9.81 -28.07
CA VAL A 303 13.46 10.12 -29.40
C VAL A 303 14.45 10.98 -30.21
N TYR A 304 15.14 11.91 -29.55
CA TYR A 304 16.13 12.78 -30.21
C TYR A 304 17.51 12.12 -30.39
N LYS A 305 17.88 11.16 -29.54
CA LYS A 305 19.14 10.40 -29.71
C LYS A 305 19.05 9.36 -30.82
N ALA A 306 17.89 8.74 -31.03
CA ALA A 306 17.71 7.75 -32.08
C ALA A 306 17.77 8.38 -33.48
N GLY A 307 18.40 7.67 -34.42
CA GLY A 307 18.34 8.04 -35.84
C GLY A 307 16.94 7.82 -36.42
N LEU A 308 16.56 8.58 -37.45
CA LEU A 308 15.39 8.25 -38.26
C LEU A 308 15.74 7.11 -39.21
N ALA A 309 14.76 6.23 -39.47
CA ALA A 309 14.87 5.23 -40.54
C ALA A 309 15.01 5.94 -41.90
N GLU A 310 15.71 5.31 -42.84
CA GLU A 310 16.14 5.97 -44.09
C GLU A 310 14.96 6.49 -44.92
N GLU A 311 13.83 5.78 -44.90
CA GLU A 311 12.58 6.14 -45.57
C GLU A 311 11.96 7.45 -45.07
N TYR A 312 12.39 7.96 -43.92
CA TYR A 312 11.84 9.16 -43.27
C TYR A 312 12.87 10.28 -43.07
N ARG A 313 14.09 10.15 -43.61
CA ARG A 313 15.06 11.25 -43.64
C ARG A 313 14.73 12.20 -44.79
N THR A 314 14.64 13.49 -44.51
CA THR A 314 14.40 14.55 -45.52
C THR A 314 15.54 15.53 -45.63
#